data_AF-A0A7G8X2D2-F1
#
_entry.id   AF-A0A7G8X2D2-F1
#
_cell.length_a   1.000
_cell.length_b   1.000
_cell.length_c   1.000
_cell.angle_alpha   90.00
_cell.angle_beta   90.00
_cell.angle_gamma   90.00
#
_symmetry.space_group_name_H-M   'P 1'
#
loop_
_entity.id
_entity.type
_entity.pdbx_description
1 polymer ?
#
loop_
_entity_poly.entity_id
_entity_poly.type
_entity_poly.pdbx_seq_one_letter_code
_entity_poly.pdbx_strand_id
1 'polypeptide(L)' 'MNKEVPWEMGHKPGYEFRKHQQSAQERGISRKEFLDEHNNPDHYRPELPSSNRSHKGEDLTGNYFGD' A
#
# COMPACT_ATOMS: atom_id res chain seq x y z
N MET A 1 20.33 -5.33 -2.72
CA MET A 1 19.46 -6.15 -1.85
C MET A 1 20.28 -7.32 -1.33
N ASN A 2 20.41 -7.48 -0.02
CA ASN A 2 20.95 -8.72 0.55
C ASN A 2 19.87 -9.80 0.39
N LYS A 3 20.18 -10.89 -0.32
CA LYS A 3 19.24 -11.99 -0.61
C LYS A 3 18.92 -12.85 0.61
N GLU A 4 19.68 -12.71 1.69
CA GLU A 4 19.49 -13.44 2.94
C GLU A 4 18.43 -12.79 3.86
N VAL A 5 18.09 -11.53 3.61
CA VAL A 5 17.04 -10.83 4.37
C VAL A 5 15.68 -11.20 3.76
N PRO A 6 14.73 -11.71 4.55
CA PRO A 6 13.40 -12.02 4.05
C PRO A 6 12.76 -10.75 3.50
N TRP A 7 12.13 -10.86 2.34
CA TRP A 7 11.38 -9.77 1.76
C TRP A 7 10.04 -9.60 2.50
N GLU A 8 9.53 -8.38 2.52
CA GLU A 8 8.19 -8.05 2.99
C GLU A 8 7.35 -7.58 1.80
N MET A 9 6.05 -7.86 1.87
CA MET A 9 5.07 -7.33 0.93
C MET A 9 4.82 -5.86 1.26
N GLY A 10 5.47 -4.95 0.52
CA GLY A 10 5.25 -3.51 0.63
C GLY A 10 4.18 -3.04 -0.34
N HIS A 11 3.51 -1.93 -0.03
CA HIS A 11 2.61 -1.27 -0.99
C HIS A 11 3.43 -0.47 -2.01
N LYS A 12 2.93 -0.37 -3.24
CA LYS A 12 3.42 0.62 -4.20
C LYS A 12 3.11 2.02 -3.66
N PRO A 13 3.93 3.03 -4.00
CA PRO A 13 3.68 4.41 -3.58
C PRO A 13 2.27 4.85 -4.04
N GLY A 14 1.48 5.43 -3.14
CA GLY A 14 0.10 5.84 -3.41
C GLY A 14 -0.98 4.79 -3.11
N TYR A 15 -0.59 3.54 -2.83
CA TYR A 15 -1.50 2.46 -2.44
C TYR A 15 -1.41 2.13 -0.95
N GLU A 16 -0.82 3.02 -0.15
CA GLU A 16 -0.62 2.78 1.26
C GLU A 16 -1.96 2.65 1.99
N PHE A 17 -2.05 1.71 2.93
CA PHE A 17 -3.26 1.42 3.69
C PHE A 17 -3.92 2.68 4.29
N ARG A 18 -3.11 3.60 4.83
CA ARG A 18 -3.61 4.86 5.43
C ARG A 18 -4.36 5.73 4.41
N LYS A 19 -3.85 5.81 3.18
CA LYS A 19 -4.47 6.60 2.10
C LYS A 19 -5.71 5.92 1.57
N HIS A 20 -5.66 4.60 1.41
CA HIS A 20 -6.83 3.82 1.03
C HIS A 20 -7.95 3.96 2.06
N GLN A 21 -7.65 3.89 3.36
CA GLN A 21 -8.63 4.09 4.42
C GLN A 21 -9.31 5.47 4.33
N GLN A 22 -8.51 6.53 4.13
CA GLN A 22 -9.05 7.87 3.96
C GLN A 22 -9.93 7.98 2.69
N SER A 23 -9.43 7.48 1.56
CA SER A 23 -10.16 7.45 0.29
C SER A 23 -11.47 6.66 0.40
N ALA A 24 -11.46 5.52 1.10
CA ALA A 24 -12.64 4.70 1.31
C ALA A 24 -13.72 5.42 2.14
N GLN A 25 -13.29 6.21 3.14
CA GLN A 25 -14.19 7.05 3.93
C GLN A 25 -14.78 8.19 3.07
N GLU A 26 -13.97 8.81 2.22
CA GLU A 26 -14.41 9.90 1.33
C GLU A 26 -15.33 9.40 0.21
N ARG A 27 -15.02 8.24 -0.38
CA ARG A 27 -15.80 7.59 -1.46
C ARG A 27 -17.03 6.84 -0.94
N GLY A 28 -17.08 6.54 0.37
CA GLY A 28 -18.19 5.82 0.99
C GLY A 28 -18.34 4.37 0.50
N ILE A 29 -17.23 3.72 0.13
CA ILE A 29 -17.24 2.36 -0.42
C ILE A 29 -17.60 1.32 0.63
N SER A 30 -18.15 0.19 0.19
CA SER A 30 -18.44 -0.94 1.07
C SER A 30 -17.15 -1.62 1.55
N ARG A 31 -17.24 -2.36 2.66
CA ARG A 31 -16.15 -3.21 3.14
C ARG A 31 -15.68 -4.21 2.08
N LYS A 32 -16.59 -4.69 1.23
CA LYS A 32 -16.24 -5.63 0.16
C LYS A 32 -15.34 -4.95 -0.88
N GLU A 33 -15.75 -3.79 -1.36
CA GLU A 33 -14.96 -2.99 -2.32
C GLU A 33 -13.60 -2.63 -1.74
N PHE A 34 -13.54 -2.19 -0.48
CA PHE A 34 -12.28 -1.94 0.21
C PHE A 34 -11.35 -3.17 0.22
N LEU A 35 -11.89 -4.37 0.49
CA LEU A 35 -11.10 -5.59 0.51
C LEU A 35 -10.67 -6.02 -0.90
N ASP A 36 -11.53 -5.84 -1.91
CA ASP A 36 -11.20 -6.17 -3.29
C ASP A 36 -10.06 -5.25 -3.80
N GLU A 37 -10.15 -3.95 -3.53
CA GLU A 37 -9.11 -2.96 -3.85
C GLU A 37 -7.82 -3.20 -3.06
N HIS A 38 -7.91 -3.47 -1.76
CA HIS A 38 -6.74 -3.67 -0.91
C HIS A 38 -5.98 -4.95 -1.30
N ASN A 39 -6.70 -6.05 -1.57
CA ASN A 39 -6.06 -7.32 -1.90
C ASN A 39 -5.61 -7.43 -3.36
N ASN A 40 -5.72 -6.36 -4.15
CA ASN A 40 -5.23 -6.36 -5.52
C ASN A 40 -3.69 -6.55 -5.54
N PRO A 41 -3.17 -7.67 -6.09
CA PRO A 41 -1.73 -7.94 -6.11
C PRO A 41 -0.93 -6.87 -6.87
N ASP A 42 -1.55 -6.16 -7.81
CA ASP A 42 -0.91 -5.09 -8.56
C ASP A 42 -0.57 -3.87 -7.70
N HIS A 43 -1.13 -3.75 -6.50
CA HIS A 43 -0.84 -2.66 -5.55
C HIS A 43 0.40 -2.94 -4.69
N TYR A 44 1.00 -4.12 -4.81
CA TYR A 44 2.13 -4.53 -3.97
C TYR A 44 3.45 -4.64 -4.76
N ARG A 45 4.56 -4.54 -4.03
CA ARG A 45 5.91 -4.81 -4.53
C ARG A 45 6.76 -5.49 -3.46
N PRO A 46 7.71 -6.36 -3.85
CA PRO A 46 8.66 -6.92 -2.90
C PRO A 46 9.58 -5.82 -2.37
N GLU A 47 9.60 -5.64 -1.05
CA GLU A 47 10.47 -4.69 -0.37
C GLU A 47 11.34 -5.39 0.67
N LEU A 48 12.44 -4.74 1.05
CA LEU A 48 13.18 -5.16 2.24
C LEU A 48 12.49 -4.58 3.49
N PRO A 49 12.54 -5.27 4.64
CA PRO A 49 11.99 -4.77 5.90
C PRO A 49 12.49 -3.37 6.25
N SER A 50 13.75 -3.07 5.93
CA SER A 50 14.34 -1.75 6.17
C SER A 50 13.74 -0.65 5.30
N SER A 51 13.30 -0.96 4.07
CA SER A 51 12.65 0.00 3.18
C SER A 51 11.18 0.18 3.53
N ASN A 52 10.47 -0.94 3.75
CA ASN A 52 9.05 -0.96 4.04
C ASN A 52 8.73 -0.25 5.37
N ARG A 53 9.47 -0.59 6.43
CA ARG A 53 9.22 -0.05 7.78
C ARG A 53 9.73 1.38 7.98
N SER A 54 10.57 1.89 7.08
CA SER A 54 11.09 3.26 7.16
C SER A 54 10.30 4.26 6.33
N HIS A 55 9.21 3.83 5.67
CA HIS A 55 8.38 4.66 4.80
C HIS A 55 9.15 5.35 3.66
N LYS A 56 10.38 4.87 3.35
CA LYS A 56 11.29 5.53 2.39
C LYS A 56 10.78 5.55 0.95
N GLY A 57 9.86 4.64 0.63
CA GLY A 57 9.28 4.49 -0.69
C GLY A 57 7.80 4.87 -0.74
N GLU A 58 7.26 5.49 0.30
CA GLU A 58 5.89 5.99 0.30
C GLU A 58 5.79 7.28 -0.51
N ASP A 59 4.64 7.45 -1.14
CA ASP A 59 4.33 8.72 -1.78
C ASP A 59 4.00 9.77 -0.70
N LEU A 60 4.60 10.95 -0.80
CA LEU A 60 4.45 12.01 0.21
C LEU A 60 3.12 12.77 0.07
N THR A 61 2.37 12.54 -1.02
CA THR A 61 1.06 13.14 -1.20
C THR A 61 0.03 12.37 -0.38
N GLY A 62 -1.03 13.03 0.07
CA GLY A 62 -2.12 12.39 0.82
C GLY A 62 -3.04 11.52 -0.05
N ASN A 63 -2.76 11.40 -1.35
CA ASN A 63 -3.70 10.86 -2.32
C ASN A 63 -3.56 9.35 -2.47
N TYR A 64 -4.69 8.66 -2.52
CA TYR A 64 -4.76 7.25 -2.88
C TYR A 64 -4.87 7.11 -4.41
N PHE A 65 -4.13 6.17 -4.99
CA PHE A 65 -4.06 5.95 -6.45
C PHE A 65 -4.80 4.69 -6.92
N GLY A 66 -5.55 4.03 -6.05
CA GLY A 66 -6.40 2.87 -6.40
C GLY A 66 -7.86 3.25 -6.62
N ASP A 67 -8.58 2.36 -7.31
CA ASP A 67 -10.03 2.45 -7.56
C ASP A 67 -10.70 1.08 -7.48
#